data_AF-A0A2A4TVV1-F1
#
_entry.id   AF-A0A2A4TVV1-F1
#
_cell.length_a   1.000
_cell.length_b   1.000
_cell.length_c   1.000
_cell.angle_alpha   90.00
_cell.angle_beta   90.00
_cell.angle_gamma   90.00
#
_symmetry.space_group_name_H-M   'P 1'
#
loop_
_entity.id
_entity.type
_entity.pdbx_description
1 polymer ?
#
loop_
_entity_poly.entity_id
_entity_poly.type
_entity_poly.pdbx_seq_one_letter_code
_entity_poly.pdbx_strand_id
1 'polypeptide(L)' 'MGGAKKRPVYKIVVADSRFPRDGRFIEKVGFFNPLLRLLKIPISSIAHDTAGYL' A
#
# COMPACT_ATOMS: atom_id res chain seq x y z
N MET A 1 -6.95 -6.05 9.65
CA MET A 1 -5.93 -7.13 9.62
C MET A 1 -4.55 -6.52 9.85
N GLY A 2 -4.08 -6.54 11.09
CA GLY A 2 -2.69 -6.23 11.46
C GLY A 2 -1.89 -7.54 11.53
N GLY A 3 -0.64 -7.51 11.10
CA GLY A 3 0.24 -8.68 11.10
C GLY A 3 0.43 -9.25 12.51
N ALA A 4 0.60 -10.57 12.60
CA ALA A 4 0.93 -11.25 13.86
C ALA A 4 2.44 -11.20 14.11
N LYS A 5 2.89 -11.40 15.35
CA LYS A 5 4.32 -11.47 15.69
C LYS A 5 5.04 -12.47 14.77
N LYS A 6 6.17 -12.05 14.18
CA LYS A 6 6.92 -12.81 13.15
C LYS A 6 6.16 -13.14 11.86
N ARG A 7 5.01 -12.50 11.61
CA ARG A 7 4.21 -12.68 10.40
C ARG A 7 3.82 -11.32 9.81
N PRO A 8 4.79 -10.58 9.23
CA PRO A 8 4.53 -9.26 8.68
C PRO A 8 3.61 -9.34 7.46
N VAL A 9 2.61 -8.47 7.44
CA VAL A 9 1.74 -8.22 6.28
C VAL A 9 1.72 -6.73 6.05
N TYR A 10 2.13 -6.29 4.87
CA TYR A 10 2.23 -4.88 4.52
C TYR A 10 1.01 -4.44 3.71
N LYS A 11 0.50 -3.25 4.00
CA LYS A 11 -0.50 -2.58 3.15
C LYS A 11 0.24 -1.64 2.20
N ILE A 12 -0.20 -1.60 0.96
CA ILE A 12 0.31 -0.65 -0.04
C ILE A 12 -0.77 0.41 -0.19
N VAL A 13 -0.41 1.66 0.10
CA VAL A 13 -1.31 2.82 0.12
C VAL A 13 -0.64 3.99 -0.57
N VAL A 14 -1.42 4.87 -1.18
CA VAL A 14 -0.96 6.20 -1.61
C VAL A 14 -1.17 7.15 -0.44
N ALA A 15 -0.09 7.79 0.00
CA ALA A 15 -0.12 8.77 1.07
C ALA A 15 0.86 9.90 0.77
N ASP A 16 0.58 11.07 1.30
CA ASP A 16 1.52 12.19 1.27
C ASP A 16 2.68 11.89 2.24
N SER A 17 3.91 12.02 1.73
CA SER A 17 5.16 11.71 2.43
C SER A 17 5.35 12.44 3.77
N ARG A 18 4.63 13.54 4.01
CA ARG A 18 4.69 14.33 5.24
C ARG A 18 3.99 13.64 6.42
N PHE A 19 3.14 12.65 6.17
CA PHE A 19 2.41 11.94 7.22
C PHE A 19 3.16 10.69 7.69
N PRO A 20 2.99 10.30 8.98
CA PRO A 20 3.60 9.10 9.52
C PRO A 20 3.07 7.85 8.79
N ARG A 21 3.88 6.78 8.76
CA ARG A 21 3.63 5.52 8.04
C ARG A 21 2.23 4.93 8.25
N ASP A 22 1.74 4.96 9.49
CA ASP A 22 0.44 4.39 9.87
C ASP A 22 -0.65 5.49 9.99
N GLY A 23 -0.38 6.68 9.45
CA GLY A 23 -1.26 7.84 9.46
C GLY A 23 -2.35 7.80 8.38
N ARG A 24 -2.91 8.98 8.08
CA ARG A 24 -3.96 9.13 7.07
C ARG A 24 -3.37 8.89 5.67
N PHE A 25 -3.99 8.01 4.91
CA PHE A 25 -3.68 7.75 3.51
C PHE A 25 -4.84 8.19 2.61
N ILE A 26 -4.54 8.45 1.34
CA ILE A 26 -5.51 8.89 0.32
C ILE A 26 -6.30 7.66 -0.16
N GLU A 27 -5.59 6.66 -0.67
CA GLU A 27 -6.18 5.44 -1.23
C GLU A 27 -5.39 4.19 -0.84
N LYS A 28 -6.09 3.07 -0.66
CA LYS A 28 -5.48 1.75 -0.49
C LYS A 28 -5.36 1.04 -1.83
N VAL A 29 -4.14 0.88 -2.31
CA VAL A 29 -3.82 0.24 -3.60
C VAL A 29 -3.76 -1.28 -3.48
N GLY A 30 -3.29 -1.81 -2.35
CA GLY A 30 -3.14 -3.25 -2.23
C GLY A 30 -2.53 -3.73 -0.93
N PHE A 31 -1.97 -4.95 -0.99
CA PHE A 31 -1.22 -5.54 0.11
C PHE A 31 -0.09 -6.42 -0.42
N PHE A 32 0.95 -6.53 0.39
CA PHE A 32 2.10 -7.38 0.13
C PHE A 32 2.34 -8.30 1.32
N ASN A 33 2.43 -9.61 1.04
CA ASN A 33 2.79 -10.61 2.04
C ASN A 33 4.11 -11.27 1.62
N PRO A 34 5.24 -10.94 2.26
CA PRO A 34 6.54 -11.49 1.89
C PRO A 34 6.62 -13.01 2.10
N LEU A 35 5.79 -13.58 2.99
CA LEU A 35 5.78 -15.01 3.30
C LEU A 35 5.06 -15.84 2.23
N LEU A 36 4.19 -15.22 1.45
CA LEU A 36 3.50 -15.86 0.32
C LEU A 36 4.11 -15.45 -1.03
N ARG A 37 5.13 -14.57 -1.01
CA ARG A 37 5.75 -13.92 -2.19
C ARG A 37 4.73 -13.44 -3.23
N LEU A 38 3.53 -13.07 -2.77
CA LEU A 38 2.41 -12.68 -3.60
C LEU A 38 2.20 -11.17 -3.47
N LEU A 39 2.32 -10.48 -4.59
CA LEU A 39 1.99 -9.07 -4.73
C LEU A 39 0.59 -8.98 -5.35
N LYS A 40 -0.37 -8.38 -4.63
CA LYS A 40 -1.71 -8.13 -5.15
C LYS A 40 -1.90 -6.61 -5.26
N ILE A 41 -1.54 -6.07 -6.43
CA ILE A 41 -1.75 -4.67 -6.81
C ILE A 41 -2.53 -4.67 -8.13
N PRO A 42 -3.73 -4.07 -8.20
CA PRO A 42 -4.43 -3.85 -9.46
C PRO A 42 -3.71 -2.76 -10.27
N ILE A 43 -3.39 -3.05 -11.53
CA ILE A 43 -2.68 -2.12 -12.43
C ILE A 43 -3.48 -0.82 -12.64
N SER A 44 -4.81 -0.88 -12.64
CA SER A 44 -5.68 0.30 -12.80
C SER A 44 -5.49 1.34 -11.71
N SER A 45 -5.15 0.95 -10.47
CA SER A 45 -4.90 1.90 -9.38
C SER A 45 -3.61 2.71 -9.55
N ILE A 46 -2.65 2.23 -10.36
CA ILE A 46 -1.40 2.96 -10.64
C ILE A 46 -1.63 4.06 -11.68
N ALA A 47 -2.53 3.81 -12.64
CA ALA A 47 -2.76 4.70 -13.77
C ALA A 47 -3.46 6.02 -13.37
N HIS A 48 -4.35 6.00 -12.36
CA HIS A 48 -5.06 7.20 -11.91
C HIS A 48 -4.18 8.17 -11.10
N ASP A 49 -3.17 7.67 -10.39
CA ASP A 49 -2.32 8.49 -9.49
C ASP A 49 -1.24 9.27 -10.26
N THR A 50 -0.76 8.73 -11.38
CA THR A 50 0.29 9.40 -12.19
C THR A 50 -0.19 10.72 -12.81
N ALA A 51 -1.49 10.85 -13.07
CA ALA A 51 -2.08 12.04 -13.69
C ALA A 51 -2.20 13.26 -12.75
N GLY A 52 -2.02 13.08 -11.43
CA GLY A 52 -2.11 14.16 -10.43
C GLY A 52 -0.77 14.66 -9.90
N TYR A 53 0.34 14.08 -10.35
CA TYR A 53 1.69 14.35 -9.85
C TYR A 53 2.68 14.89 -10.90
N LEU A 54 2.24 15.11 -12.14
CA LEU A 54 2.92 15.93 -13.16
C LEU A 54 2.16 17.24 -13.36
#